data_AF-A0A8T2G526-F1
#
_entry.id   AF-A0A8T2G526-F1
#
_cell.length_a   1.000
_cell.length_b   1.000
_cell.length_c   1.000
_cell.angle_alpha   90.00
_cell.angle_beta   90.00
_cell.angle_gamma   90.00
#
_symmetry.space_group_name_H-M   'P 1'
#
loop_
_entity.id
_entity.type
_entity.pdbx_description
1 polymer ?
#
loop_
_entity_poly.entity_id
_entity_poly.type
_entity_poly.pdbx_seq_one_letter_code
_entity_poly.pdbx_strand_id
1 'polypeptide(L)'
;MATPFIAGVAVAATALAGRYGIQAWQAFKARPPRPKIKKFYEGGFQPTMTKREAALILGVRESVAAEKVKEAHRKVMVANHPDAGGSHFLASKINEAKDVMLGKTKNSGSAF
;
A
#
# COMPACT_ATOMS: atom_id res chain seq x y z
N MET A 1 9.75 28.78 60.87
CA MET A 1 10.37 27.45 60.79
C MET A 1 9.74 26.56 59.69
N ALA A 2 9.47 27.07 58.47
CA ALA A 2 8.79 26.29 57.41
C ALA A 2 9.53 26.25 56.06
N THR A 3 10.69 26.89 55.97
CA THR A 3 11.45 27.08 54.72
C THR A 3 12.15 25.82 54.16
N PRO A 4 12.68 24.86 54.95
CA PRO A 4 13.42 23.72 54.37
C PRO A 4 12.51 22.66 53.74
N PHE A 5 11.29 22.46 54.29
CA PHE A 5 10.35 21.48 53.74
C PHE A 5 9.78 21.90 52.38
N ILE A 6 9.44 23.18 52.23
CA ILE A 6 8.93 23.71 50.96
C ILE A 6 10.00 23.62 49.87
N ALA A 7 11.25 23.94 50.20
CA ALA A 7 12.37 23.81 49.28
C ALA A 7 12.60 22.35 48.85
N GLY A 8 12.55 21.39 49.80
CA GLY A 8 12.68 19.97 49.49
C GLY A 8 11.59 19.43 48.56
N VAL A 9 10.33 19.82 48.79
CA VAL A 9 9.20 19.42 47.93
C VAL A 9 9.33 20.02 46.53
N ALA A 10 9.76 21.27 46.40
CA ALA A 10 9.93 21.93 45.10
C ALA A 10 11.03 21.27 44.24
N VAL A 11 12.14 20.86 44.87
CA VAL A 11 13.23 20.14 44.19
C VAL A 11 12.79 18.74 43.77
N ALA A 12 12.05 18.02 44.63
CA ALA A 12 11.52 16.71 44.28
C ALA A 12 10.52 16.78 43.12
N ALA A 13 9.63 17.78 43.12
CA ALA A 13 8.64 17.96 42.07
C ALA A 13 9.28 18.27 40.70
N THR A 14 10.28 19.15 40.66
CA THR A 14 10.98 19.50 39.42
C THR A 14 11.80 18.31 38.87
N ALA A 15 12.45 17.54 39.74
CA ALA A 15 13.17 16.33 39.33
C ALA A 15 12.24 15.28 38.71
N LEU A 16 11.06 15.06 39.30
CA LEU A 16 10.07 14.12 38.77
C LEU A 16 9.49 14.58 37.43
N ALA A 17 9.17 15.88 37.31
CA ALA A 17 8.66 16.45 36.07
C ALA A 17 9.69 16.35 34.93
N GLY A 18 10.96 16.68 35.20
CA GLY A 18 12.05 16.54 34.24
C GLY A 18 12.26 15.10 33.79
N ARG A 19 12.26 14.14 34.73
CA ARG A 19 12.38 12.71 34.41
C ARG A 19 11.23 12.23 33.52
N TYR A 20 10.00 12.61 33.84
CA TYR A 20 8.83 12.24 33.03
C TYR A 20 8.89 12.85 31.63
N GLY A 21 9.31 14.11 31.50
CA GLY A 21 9.47 14.78 30.21
C GLY A 21 10.49 14.07 29.30
N ILE A 22 11.66 13.70 29.83
CA ILE A 22 12.69 12.98 29.08
C ILE A 22 12.20 11.59 28.65
N GLN A 23 11.54 10.86 29.55
CA GLN A 23 10.99 9.53 29.23
C GLN A 23 9.91 9.61 28.15
N ALA A 24 9.00 10.58 28.22
CA ALA A 24 7.99 10.80 27.19
C ALA A 24 8.61 11.16 25.83
N TRP A 25 9.68 11.97 25.83
CA TRP A 25 10.37 12.36 24.60
C TRP A 25 11.14 11.19 23.97
N GLN A 26 11.82 10.39 24.78
CA GLN A 26 12.49 9.17 24.31
C GLN A 26 11.48 8.16 23.76
N ALA A 27 10.35 7.97 24.44
CA ALA A 27 9.28 7.10 23.96
C ALA A 27 8.67 7.61 22.65
N PHE A 28 8.51 8.93 22.49
CA PHE A 28 8.02 9.51 21.24
C PHE A 28 9.00 9.33 20.08
N LYS A 29 10.30 9.57 20.31
CA LYS A 29 11.36 9.34 19.32
C LYS A 29 11.54 7.87 18.95
N ALA A 30 11.30 6.97 19.90
CA ALA A 30 11.38 5.53 19.69
C ALA A 30 10.13 4.92 19.04
N ARG A 31 9.09 5.73 18.70
CA ARG A 31 7.91 5.20 18.00
C ARG A 31 8.30 4.74 16.60
N PRO A 32 8.20 3.43 16.28
CA PRO A 32 8.45 2.98 14.92
C PRO A 32 7.40 3.57 13.98
N PRO A 33 7.77 3.92 12.73
CA PRO A 33 6.80 4.38 11.75
C PRO A 33 5.78 3.25 11.54
N ARG A 34 4.52 3.50 11.90
CA ARG A 34 3.45 2.54 11.64
C ARG A 34 3.20 2.54 10.13
N PRO A 35 3.45 1.42 9.41
CA PRO A 35 3.09 1.35 8.01
C PRO A 35 1.58 1.51 7.90
N LYS A 36 1.13 2.54 7.20
CA LYS A 36 -0.26 2.65 6.79
C LYS A 36 -0.49 1.59 5.71
N ILE A 37 -0.82 0.37 6.14
CA ILE A 37 -1.25 -0.68 5.23
C ILE A 37 -2.52 -0.17 4.58
N LYS A 38 -2.45 0.12 3.28
CA LYS A 38 -3.63 0.49 2.50
C LYS A 38 -4.58 -0.71 2.55
N LYS A 39 -5.87 -0.45 2.77
CA LYS A 39 -6.90 -1.49 2.71
C LYS A 39 -6.79 -2.17 1.33
N PHE A 40 -6.56 -3.47 1.33
CA PHE A 40 -6.63 -4.28 0.12
C PHE A 40 -8.10 -4.37 -0.33
N TYR A 41 -8.32 -4.57 -1.63
CA TYR A 41 -9.66 -4.88 -2.12
C TYR A 41 -10.05 -6.26 -1.60
N GLU A 42 -11.24 -6.37 -1.03
CA GLU A 42 -11.78 -7.63 -0.55
C GLU A 42 -12.29 -8.46 -1.74
N GLY A 43 -12.09 -9.79 -1.67
CA GLY A 43 -12.48 -10.73 -2.72
C GLY A 43 -11.34 -11.14 -3.66
N GLY A 44 -11.70 -11.89 -4.71
CA GLY A 44 -10.78 -12.35 -5.76
C GLY A 44 -10.96 -11.58 -7.07
N PHE A 45 -10.31 -12.08 -8.13
CA PHE A 45 -10.55 -11.57 -9.48
C PHE A 45 -11.99 -11.87 -9.93
N GLN A 46 -12.54 -10.98 -10.75
CA GLN A 46 -13.87 -11.21 -11.31
C GLN A 46 -13.83 -12.36 -12.33
N PRO A 47 -14.93 -13.11 -12.50
CA PRO A 47 -15.02 -14.19 -13.48
C PRO A 47 -14.77 -13.70 -14.92
N THR A 48 -15.22 -12.48 -15.23
CA THR A 48 -14.99 -11.80 -16.49
C THR A 48 -14.26 -10.48 -16.23
N MET A 49 -13.16 -10.24 -16.93
CA MET A 49 -12.35 -9.03 -16.71
C MET A 49 -13.11 -7.77 -17.13
N THR A 50 -13.40 -6.91 -16.16
CA THR A 50 -14.03 -5.62 -16.43
C THR A 50 -12.98 -4.54 -16.67
N LYS A 51 -13.36 -3.46 -17.38
CA LYS A 51 -12.48 -2.32 -17.62
C LYS A 51 -11.98 -1.67 -16.31
N ARG A 52 -12.82 -1.65 -15.28
CA ARG A 52 -12.48 -1.17 -13.94
C ARG A 52 -11.42 -2.06 -13.27
N GLU A 53 -11.62 -3.38 -13.27
CA GLU A 53 -10.65 -4.32 -12.73
C GLU A 53 -9.32 -4.25 -13.48
N ALA A 54 -9.36 -4.19 -14.81
CA ALA A 54 -8.18 -4.07 -15.65
C ALA A 54 -7.37 -2.78 -15.32
N ALA A 55 -8.07 -1.66 -15.13
CA ALA A 55 -7.43 -0.41 -14.73
C ALA A 55 -6.79 -0.51 -13.33
N LEU A 56 -7.44 -1.20 -12.39
CA LEU A 56 -6.89 -1.46 -11.05
C LEU A 56 -5.65 -2.36 -11.09
N ILE A 57 -5.67 -3.43 -11.87
CA ILE A 57 -4.53 -4.35 -12.04
C ILE A 57 -3.31 -3.62 -12.61
N LEU A 58 -3.51 -2.77 -13.61
CA LEU A 58 -2.43 -2.00 -14.24
C LEU A 58 -2.05 -0.73 -13.45
N GLY A 59 -2.83 -0.35 -12.44
CA GLY A 59 -2.59 0.85 -11.64
C GLY A 59 -2.80 2.15 -12.42
N VAL A 60 -3.72 2.17 -13.38
CA VAL A 60 -4.02 3.31 -14.24
C VAL A 60 -5.48 3.74 -14.11
N ARG A 61 -5.82 4.89 -14.70
CA ARG A 61 -7.23 5.32 -14.82
C ARG A 61 -7.90 4.63 -16.00
N GLU A 62 -9.22 4.41 -15.91
CA GLU A 62 -10.01 3.79 -16.98
C GLU A 62 -9.97 4.57 -18.30
N SER A 63 -9.75 5.89 -18.24
CA SER A 63 -9.67 6.80 -19.39
C SER A 63 -8.23 7.10 -19.86
N VAL A 64 -7.25 6.30 -19.42
CA VAL A 64 -5.85 6.54 -19.77
C VAL A 64 -5.57 6.25 -21.25
N ALA A 65 -4.63 6.98 -21.85
CA ALA A 65 -4.19 6.75 -23.22
C ALA A 65 -3.51 5.37 -23.40
N ALA A 66 -3.67 4.78 -24.58
CA ALA A 66 -3.16 3.44 -24.91
C ALA A 66 -1.65 3.26 -24.67
N GLU A 67 -0.84 4.30 -24.92
CA GLU A 67 0.61 4.23 -24.68
C GLU A 67 0.95 4.03 -23.19
N LYS A 68 0.23 4.72 -22.30
CA LYS A 68 0.40 4.54 -20.85
C LYS A 68 -0.07 3.17 -20.38
N VAL A 69 -1.08 2.58 -21.03
CA VAL A 69 -1.50 1.19 -20.76
C VAL A 69 -0.36 0.23 -21.06
N LYS A 70 0.32 0.37 -22.21
CA LYS A 70 1.46 -0.49 -22.59
C LYS A 70 2.63 -0.34 -21.63
N GLU A 71 2.94 0.89 -21.24
CA GLU A 71 4.02 1.17 -20.28
C GLU A 71 3.71 0.54 -18.91
N ALA A 72 2.49 0.74 -18.40
CA ALA A 72 2.04 0.15 -17.14
C ALA A 72 2.05 -1.38 -17.20
N HIS A 73 1.55 -1.96 -18.30
CA HIS A 73 1.59 -3.41 -18.53
C HIS A 73 3.02 -3.95 -18.47
N ARG A 74 3.97 -3.32 -19.19
CA ARG A 74 5.37 -3.73 -19.17
C ARG A 74 5.94 -3.71 -17.74
N LYS A 75 5.68 -2.62 -17.01
CA LYS A 75 6.17 -2.46 -15.63
C LYS A 75 5.61 -3.53 -14.69
N VAL A 76 4.30 -3.76 -14.73
CA VAL A 76 3.64 -4.75 -13.86
C VAL A 76 4.01 -6.17 -14.26
N MET A 77 4.12 -6.46 -15.56
CA MET A 77 4.51 -7.79 -16.05
C MET A 77 5.94 -8.14 -15.65
N VAL A 78 6.91 -7.23 -15.78
CA VAL A 78 8.31 -7.50 -15.38
C VAL A 78 8.39 -7.89 -13.91
N ALA A 79 7.61 -7.24 -13.05
CA ALA A 79 7.57 -7.55 -11.62
C ALA A 79 6.86 -8.88 -11.28
N ASN A 80 6.02 -9.39 -12.18
CA ASN A 80 5.20 -10.59 -11.96
C ASN A 80 5.49 -11.71 -12.98
N HIS A 81 6.61 -11.63 -13.69
CA HIS A 81 6.91 -12.55 -14.77
C HIS A 81 7.14 -13.97 -14.21
N PRO A 82 6.54 -15.02 -14.80
CA PRO A 82 6.68 -16.39 -14.28
C PRO A 82 8.14 -16.85 -14.20
N ASP A 83 8.94 -16.51 -15.21
CA ASP A 83 10.37 -16.85 -15.25
C ASP A 83 11.21 -16.16 -14.15
N ALA A 84 10.68 -15.09 -13.53
CA ALA A 84 11.29 -14.40 -12.40
C ALA A 84 10.70 -14.85 -11.05
N GLY A 85 9.99 -15.97 -11.00
CA GLY A 85 9.32 -16.49 -9.81
C GLY A 85 7.90 -15.92 -9.61
N GLY A 86 7.34 -15.24 -10.60
CA GLY A 86 5.96 -14.77 -10.59
C GLY A 86 4.94 -15.89 -10.81
N SER A 87 3.66 -15.61 -10.54
CA SER A 87 2.58 -16.57 -10.77
C SER A 87 2.10 -16.51 -12.23
N HIS A 88 2.01 -17.68 -12.88
CA HIS A 88 1.39 -17.80 -14.21
C HIS A 88 -0.04 -17.25 -14.23
N PHE A 89 -0.81 -17.44 -13.15
CA PHE A 89 -2.17 -16.93 -13.04
C PHE A 89 -2.19 -15.39 -13.01
N LEU A 90 -1.32 -14.77 -12.22
CA LEU A 90 -1.21 -13.30 -12.16
C LEU A 90 -0.74 -12.72 -13.50
N ALA A 91 0.26 -13.33 -14.13
CA ALA A 91 0.72 -12.91 -15.45
C ALA A 91 -0.41 -12.99 -16.49
N SER A 92 -1.23 -14.04 -16.44
CA SER A 92 -2.41 -14.19 -17.31
C SER A 92 -3.43 -13.07 -17.07
N LYS A 93 -3.73 -12.74 -15.81
CA LYS A 93 -4.64 -11.64 -15.45
C LYS A 93 -4.10 -10.26 -15.86
N ILE A 94 -2.79 -10.04 -15.78
CA ILE A 94 -2.15 -8.80 -16.25
C ILE A 94 -2.25 -8.67 -17.78
N ASN A 95 -2.12 -9.78 -18.51
CA ASN A 95 -2.32 -9.79 -19.96
C ASN A 95 -3.78 -9.52 -20.35
N GLU A 96 -4.73 -10.18 -19.67
CA GLU A 96 -6.16 -9.98 -19.86
C GLU A 96 -6.54 -8.50 -19.60
N ALA A 97 -6.00 -7.89 -18.54
CA ALA A 97 -6.20 -6.47 -18.24
C ALA A 97 -5.72 -5.54 -19.36
N LYS A 98 -4.53 -5.79 -19.91
CA LYS A 98 -3.99 -5.02 -21.05
C LYS A 98 -4.92 -5.15 -22.27
N ASP A 99 -5.37 -6.36 -22.56
CA ASP A 99 -6.20 -6.63 -23.73
C ASP A 99 -7.56 -5.92 -23.63
N VAL A 100 -8.19 -5.92 -22.45
CA VAL A 100 -9.42 -5.15 -22.17
C VAL A 100 -9.20 -3.65 -22.29
N MET A 101 -8.11 -3.12 -21.73
CA MET A 101 -7.82 -1.68 -21.76
C MET A 101 -7.47 -1.16 -23.16
N LEU A 102 -6.93 -2.01 -24.03
CA LEU A 102 -6.65 -1.68 -25.43
C LEU A 102 -7.81 -2.01 -26.39
N GLY A 103 -8.94 -2.50 -25.87
CA GLY A 103 -10.08 -2.91 -26.70
C GLY A 103 -9.81 -4.13 -27.57
N LYS A 104 -8.74 -4.89 -27.28
CA LYS A 104 -8.46 -6.20 -27.89
C LYS A 104 -9.21 -7.26 -27.11
N THR A 105 -10.54 -7.17 -27.06
CA THR A 105 -11.33 -8.29 -26.55
C THR A 105 -11.07 -9.48 -27.46
N LYS A 106 -10.27 -10.45 -27.00
CA LYS A 106 -10.41 -11.82 -27.50
C LYS A 106 -11.84 -12.19 -27.14
N ASN A 107 -12.72 -12.16 -28.13
CA ASN A 107 -14.07 -12.65 -28.01
C ASN A 107 -13.96 -14.17 -27.80
N SER A 108 -13.66 -14.60 -26.57
CA SER A 108 -13.61 -15.99 -26.14
C SER A 108 -15.01 -16.49 -25.82
N GLY A 109 -15.97 -16.20 -26.71
CA GLY A 109 -17.10 -17.08 -26.90
C GLY A 109 -16.58 -18.27 -27.68
N SER A 110 -16.05 -19.29 -27.00
CA SER A 110 -15.91 -20.60 -27.62
C SER A 110 -17.34 -21.10 -27.87
N ALA A 111 -17.76 -21.03 -29.13
CA ALA A 111 -18.97 -21.68 -29.63
C ALA A 111 -18.72 -23.18 -29.86
N PHE A 112 -18.22 -23.86 -28.83
CA PHE A 112 -18.12 -25.31 -28.70
C PHE A 112 -18.33 -25.67 -27.23
#